data_AF-A0A068S9V9-F1
#
_entry.id   AF-A0A068S9V9-F1
#
_cell.length_a   1.000
_cell.length_b   1.000
_cell.length_c   1.000
_cell.angle_alpha   90.00
_cell.angle_beta   90.00
_cell.angle_gamma   90.00
#
_symmetry.space_group_name_H-M   'P 1'
#
loop_
_entity.id
_entity.type
_entity.pdbx_description
1 polymer ?
#
loop_
_entity_poly.entity_id
_entity_poly.type
_entity_poly.pdbx_seq_one_letter_code
_entity_poly.pdbx_strand_id
1 'polypeptide(L)'
;MQTYLYKDHTDKNEDGIIIPCRYSPGLDIISKIVLKDQRVINLFARSLANAPDDTYIAGQTDFMDSNACDALYIARLTDSTESMTFPPIAINVRSSVEEAHISQIIQQCVCIFGKQQKAPISLVIGVDKVGCNVLERSSTPQDFPFLKEIRSDFWAERCFFLSKDDVVSSRAHHPLLDIARFISSHNDLASLPNSAASFSTSQVISFYFPRLCYDASHSNNSLSIGAWIERRIRRWLHCGRRKATASLIPKRNNMMADRIH
;
A
#
# COMPACT_ATOMS: atom_id res chain seq x y z
N MET A 1 7.93 14.53 -30.73
CA MET A 1 8.04 13.20 -30.10
C MET A 1 9.40 13.15 -29.41
N GLN A 2 9.46 13.48 -28.12
CA GLN A 2 10.70 13.63 -27.35
C GLN A 2 10.90 12.35 -26.52
N THR A 3 11.89 11.55 -26.90
CA THR A 3 12.38 10.39 -26.13
C THR A 3 13.25 10.89 -24.98
N TYR A 4 12.78 10.74 -23.75
CA TYR A 4 13.60 10.95 -22.55
C TYR A 4 14.51 9.74 -22.35
N LEU A 5 15.81 9.93 -22.59
CA LEU A 5 16.88 9.02 -22.18
C LEU A 5 17.08 9.17 -20.67
N TYR A 6 16.63 8.17 -19.91
CA TYR A 6 16.81 8.11 -18.46
C TYR A 6 18.28 7.75 -18.16
N LYS A 7 19.03 8.69 -17.58
CA LYS A 7 20.38 8.41 -17.06
C LYS A 7 20.26 7.71 -15.72
N ASP A 8 20.77 6.48 -15.66
CA ASP A 8 20.84 5.67 -14.45
C ASP A 8 21.92 6.27 -13.51
N HIS A 9 21.48 6.98 -12.47
CA HIS A 9 22.36 7.49 -11.42
C HIS A 9 22.43 6.45 -10.30
N THR A 10 23.48 5.63 -10.32
CA THR A 10 23.81 4.69 -9.23
C THR A 10 24.63 5.40 -8.16
N ASP A 11 24.00 5.83 -7.07
CA ASP A 11 24.71 6.32 -5.88
C ASP A 11 25.14 5.13 -5.00
N LYS A 12 26.42 5.10 -4.64
CA LYS A 12 27.04 4.05 -3.82
C LYS A 12 27.09 4.52 -2.36
N ASN A 13 26.29 3.91 -1.48
CA ASN A 13 26.49 3.99 -0.03
C ASN A 13 27.39 2.85 0.46
N GLU A 14 28.18 3.10 1.51
CA GLU A 14 29.32 2.28 1.96
C GLU A 14 28.97 0.88 2.52
N ASP A 15 27.68 0.52 2.64
CA ASP A 15 27.23 -0.85 2.93
C ASP A 15 26.75 -1.64 1.69
N GLY A 16 26.91 -1.08 0.49
CA GLY A 16 26.78 -1.81 -0.77
C GLY A 16 25.38 -2.29 -1.17
N ILE A 17 24.33 -1.96 -0.43
CA ILE A 17 22.94 -2.25 -0.84
C ILE A 17 22.34 -0.99 -1.47
N ILE A 18 22.51 -0.87 -2.79
CA ILE A 18 21.75 0.09 -3.59
C ILE A 18 20.34 -0.46 -3.73
N ILE A 19 19.38 0.12 -3.01
CA ILE A 19 17.97 -0.13 -3.29
C ILE A 19 17.63 0.68 -4.54
N PRO A 20 17.27 0.05 -5.68
CA PRO A 20 16.98 0.78 -6.90
C PRO A 20 15.91 1.87 -6.70
N CYS A 21 15.98 3.00 -7.42
CA CYS A 21 15.02 4.10 -7.29
C CYS A 21 13.55 3.72 -7.54
N ARG A 22 13.28 2.53 -8.06
CA ARG A 22 11.92 1.94 -8.20
C ARG A 22 11.31 1.46 -6.86
N TYR A 23 12.04 1.59 -5.77
CA TYR A 23 11.59 1.34 -4.40
C TYR A 23 11.48 2.64 -3.57
N SER A 24 11.54 3.82 -4.21
CA SER A 24 11.35 5.10 -3.53
C SER A 24 9.90 5.27 -3.04
N PRO A 25 9.69 5.97 -1.90
CA PRO A 25 8.37 6.17 -1.32
C PRO A 25 7.48 6.96 -2.30
N GLY A 26 6.28 6.43 -2.54
CA GLY A 26 5.42 6.77 -3.68
C GLY A 26 5.24 5.60 -4.68
N LEU A 27 6.13 4.60 -4.62
CA LEU A 27 6.04 3.30 -5.32
C LEU A 27 6.05 2.13 -4.32
N ASP A 28 5.60 2.35 -3.08
CA ASP A 28 5.95 1.54 -1.93
C ASP A 28 5.43 0.09 -2.03
N ILE A 29 6.36 -0.80 -2.37
CA ILE A 29 6.14 -2.25 -2.44
C ILE A 29 5.69 -2.77 -1.08
N ILE A 30 6.11 -2.17 0.04
CA ILE A 30 5.67 -2.59 1.39
C ILE A 30 4.18 -2.31 1.53
N SER A 31 3.74 -1.08 1.24
CA SER A 31 2.32 -0.73 1.22
C SER A 31 1.52 -1.69 0.34
N LYS A 32 1.99 -1.97 -0.89
CA LYS A 32 1.31 -2.92 -1.80
C LYS A 32 1.28 -4.35 -1.26
N ILE A 33 2.34 -4.82 -0.61
CA ILE A 33 2.39 -6.15 0.03
C ILE A 33 1.39 -6.22 1.18
N VAL A 34 1.34 -5.18 2.02
CA VAL A 34 0.43 -5.12 3.17
C VAL A 34 -1.02 -5.06 2.71
N LEU A 35 -1.34 -4.20 1.73
CA LEU A 35 -2.68 -4.07 1.17
C LEU A 35 -3.15 -5.35 0.45
N LYS A 36 -2.24 -6.20 -0.03
CA LYS A 36 -2.60 -7.49 -0.64
C LYS A 36 -2.79 -8.63 0.36
N ASP A 37 -2.58 -8.40 1.67
CA ASP A 37 -2.82 -9.44 2.67
C ASP A 37 -4.33 -9.62 2.95
N GLN A 38 -4.80 -10.86 2.95
CA GLN A 38 -6.24 -11.15 3.10
C GLN A 38 -6.85 -10.58 4.39
N ARG A 39 -6.10 -10.51 5.49
CA ARG A 39 -6.64 -9.96 6.75
C ARG A 39 -6.77 -8.44 6.70
N VAL A 40 -5.87 -7.79 5.97
CA VAL A 40 -5.96 -6.36 5.65
C VAL A 40 -7.15 -6.12 4.73
N ILE A 41 -7.33 -6.94 3.70
CA ILE A 41 -8.50 -6.89 2.80
C ILE A 41 -9.80 -7.04 3.59
N ASN A 42 -9.93 -8.07 4.44
CA ASN A 42 -11.12 -8.31 5.26
C ASN A 42 -11.40 -7.12 6.19
N LEU A 43 -10.36 -6.53 6.78
CA LEU A 43 -10.48 -5.35 7.61
C LEU A 43 -11.02 -4.14 6.82
N PHE A 44 -10.45 -3.84 5.65
CA PHE A 44 -10.96 -2.76 4.80
C PHE A 44 -12.38 -3.01 4.31
N ALA A 45 -12.68 -4.23 3.86
CA ALA A 45 -13.99 -4.63 3.36
C ALA A 45 -15.07 -4.53 4.44
N ARG A 46 -14.76 -4.99 5.66
CA ARG A 46 -15.67 -4.90 6.81
C ARG A 46 -15.88 -3.46 7.23
N SER A 47 -14.81 -2.67 7.32
CA SER A 47 -14.94 -1.27 7.75
C SER A 47 -15.66 -0.42 6.71
N LEU A 48 -15.30 -0.50 5.43
CA LEU A 48 -15.80 0.44 4.40
C LEU A 48 -17.11 -0.01 3.74
N ALA A 49 -17.30 -1.31 3.56
CA ALA A 49 -18.44 -1.87 2.82
C ALA A 49 -19.34 -2.76 3.70
N ASN A 50 -19.08 -2.83 5.01
CA ASN A 50 -19.78 -3.71 5.95
C ASN A 50 -19.86 -5.18 5.47
N ALA A 51 -18.81 -5.63 4.80
CA ALA A 51 -18.77 -6.96 4.22
C ALA A 51 -18.24 -8.01 5.22
N PRO A 52 -18.73 -9.25 5.17
CA PRO A 52 -18.14 -10.36 5.89
C PRO A 52 -16.68 -10.63 5.50
N ASP A 53 -16.00 -11.42 6.34
CA ASP A 53 -14.64 -11.86 6.05
C ASP A 53 -14.61 -12.76 4.81
N ASP A 54 -13.51 -12.68 4.06
CA ASP A 54 -13.23 -13.47 2.85
C ASP A 54 -14.19 -13.23 1.67
N THR A 55 -15.10 -12.25 1.81
CA THR A 55 -15.96 -11.74 0.72
C THR A 55 -15.14 -11.08 -0.39
N TYR A 56 -14.05 -10.41 -0.07
CA TYR A 56 -13.20 -9.72 -1.06
C TYR A 56 -11.89 -10.44 -1.31
N ILE A 57 -11.38 -10.29 -2.54
CA ILE A 57 -10.04 -10.69 -2.93
C ILE A 57 -9.30 -9.52 -3.59
N ALA A 58 -7.97 -9.58 -3.61
CA ALA A 58 -7.17 -8.63 -4.37
C ALA A 58 -7.42 -8.82 -5.88
N GLY A 59 -7.90 -7.76 -6.54
CA GLY A 59 -8.08 -7.67 -7.98
C GLY A 59 -6.82 -7.19 -8.72
N GLN A 60 -6.91 -7.17 -10.05
CA GLN A 60 -5.87 -6.59 -10.89
C GLN A 60 -5.92 -5.05 -10.82
N THR A 61 -4.77 -4.46 -10.55
CA THR A 61 -4.58 -3.01 -10.41
C THR A 61 -4.14 -2.34 -11.71
N ASP A 62 -3.65 -3.12 -12.68
CA ASP A 62 -3.06 -2.58 -13.89
C ASP A 62 -4.16 -2.22 -14.90
N PHE A 63 -4.29 -0.92 -15.17
CA PHE A 63 -5.15 -0.39 -16.23
C PHE A 63 -4.28 0.04 -17.41
N MET A 64 -4.85 0.05 -18.63
CA MET A 64 -4.09 0.19 -19.88
C MET A 64 -3.26 1.49 -19.98
N ASP A 65 -3.57 2.51 -19.16
CA ASP A 65 -2.99 3.85 -19.26
C ASP A 65 -2.09 4.26 -18.09
N SER A 66 -1.33 3.33 -17.49
CA SER A 66 -0.35 3.59 -16.39
C SER A 66 -0.93 4.14 -15.08
N ASN A 67 -2.23 4.41 -15.03
CA ASN A 67 -2.92 4.95 -13.88
C ASN A 67 -3.50 3.81 -13.01
N ALA A 68 -2.61 2.97 -12.47
CA ALA A 68 -2.97 1.90 -11.55
C ALA A 68 -3.21 2.44 -10.14
N CYS A 69 -4.23 1.92 -9.45
CA CYS A 69 -4.33 2.06 -8.00
C CYS A 69 -3.33 1.14 -7.30
N ASP A 70 -3.02 1.41 -6.03
CA ASP A 70 -2.06 0.59 -5.27
C ASP A 70 -2.65 -0.76 -4.85
N ALA A 71 -3.95 -0.77 -4.56
CA ALA A 71 -4.73 -1.98 -4.39
C ALA A 71 -6.15 -1.81 -4.92
N LEU A 72 -6.69 -2.89 -5.48
CA LEU A 72 -8.09 -3.01 -5.85
C LEU A 72 -8.63 -4.25 -5.15
N TYR A 73 -9.75 -4.13 -4.46
CA TYR A 73 -10.46 -5.26 -3.89
C TYR A 73 -11.76 -5.46 -4.66
N ILE A 74 -12.01 -6.70 -5.06
CA ILE A 74 -13.21 -7.12 -5.77
C ILE A 74 -13.92 -8.20 -4.97
N ALA A 75 -15.25 -8.15 -4.94
CA ALA A 75 -16.05 -9.18 -4.29
C ALA A 75 -15.85 -10.52 -5.03
N ARG A 76 -15.75 -11.61 -4.27
CA ARG A 76 -15.66 -12.96 -4.82
C ARG A 76 -17.00 -13.29 -5.47
N LEU A 77 -16.95 -13.62 -6.77
CA LEU A 77 -18.10 -14.08 -7.52
C LEU A 77 -18.43 -15.53 -7.11
N THR A 78 -18.99 -15.73 -5.91
CA THR A 78 -19.49 -17.07 -5.53
C THR A 78 -20.90 -17.30 -6.03
N ASP A 79 -21.73 -16.25 -6.09
CA ASP A 79 -23.05 -16.26 -6.73
C ASP A 79 -23.33 -14.90 -7.40
N SER A 80 -23.86 -14.92 -8.63
CA SER A 80 -24.05 -13.73 -9.46
C SER A 80 -24.94 -12.65 -8.85
N THR A 81 -25.74 -12.99 -7.84
CA THR A 81 -26.63 -12.08 -7.11
C THR A 81 -25.92 -11.36 -5.95
N GLU A 82 -25.03 -12.01 -5.21
CA GLU A 82 -24.31 -11.38 -4.08
C GLU A 82 -23.18 -10.47 -4.54
N SER A 83 -22.58 -10.76 -5.70
CA SER A 83 -21.56 -9.89 -6.28
C SER A 83 -22.06 -8.46 -6.57
N MET A 84 -23.36 -8.29 -6.82
CA MET A 84 -23.93 -6.95 -7.03
C MET A 84 -24.13 -6.17 -5.74
N THR A 85 -24.10 -6.83 -4.58
CA THR A 85 -24.32 -6.20 -3.27
C THR A 85 -23.13 -5.37 -2.83
N PHE A 86 -21.90 -5.75 -3.19
CA PHE A 86 -20.68 -5.15 -2.64
C PHE A 86 -19.89 -4.31 -3.67
N PRO A 87 -19.65 -3.01 -3.44
CA PRO A 87 -18.88 -2.16 -4.36
C PRO A 87 -17.41 -2.55 -4.40
N PRO A 88 -16.71 -2.44 -5.55
CA PRO A 88 -15.27 -2.57 -5.57
C PRO A 88 -14.61 -1.54 -4.63
N ILE A 89 -13.48 -1.88 -4.01
CA ILE A 89 -12.76 -0.95 -3.13
C ILE A 89 -11.40 -0.63 -3.76
N ALA A 90 -11.17 0.64 -4.10
CA ALA A 90 -9.93 1.11 -4.68
C ALA A 90 -9.11 1.87 -3.62
N ILE A 91 -7.84 1.48 -3.44
CA ILE A 91 -6.94 2.13 -2.49
C ILE A 91 -5.76 2.73 -3.24
N ASN A 92 -5.50 4.01 -2.97
CA ASN A 92 -4.35 4.76 -3.46
C ASN A 92 -3.53 5.25 -2.26
N VAL A 93 -2.22 5.03 -2.30
CA VAL A 93 -1.26 5.53 -1.31
C VAL A 93 -0.39 6.58 -2.00
N ARG A 94 -0.46 7.82 -1.53
CA ARG A 94 0.23 8.95 -2.17
C ARG A 94 0.96 9.78 -1.12
N SER A 95 2.15 10.29 -1.47
CA SER A 95 2.88 11.25 -0.62
C SER A 95 2.18 12.60 -0.60
N SER A 96 1.72 13.10 -1.76
CA SER A 96 0.88 14.29 -1.86
C SER A 96 -0.44 14.01 -2.58
N VAL A 97 -1.50 14.70 -2.16
CA VAL A 97 -2.81 14.66 -2.79
C VAL A 97 -3.14 16.06 -3.28
N GLU A 98 -3.20 16.21 -4.60
CA GLU A 98 -3.48 17.47 -5.31
C GLU A 98 -4.62 17.23 -6.29
N GLU A 99 -5.17 18.30 -6.88
CA GLU A 99 -6.31 18.20 -7.79
C GLU A 99 -6.03 17.30 -9.00
N ALA A 100 -4.81 17.35 -9.55
CA ALA A 100 -4.37 16.43 -10.61
C ALA A 100 -4.44 14.95 -10.20
N HIS A 101 -4.08 14.65 -8.95
CA HIS A 101 -4.18 13.29 -8.39
C HIS A 101 -5.65 12.88 -8.21
N ILE A 102 -6.52 13.80 -7.80
CA ILE A 102 -7.96 13.53 -7.74
C ILE A 102 -8.51 13.22 -9.14
N SER A 103 -8.12 13.98 -10.17
CA SER A 103 -8.50 13.67 -11.55
C SER A 103 -8.04 12.27 -11.99
N GLN A 104 -6.84 11.85 -11.60
CA GLN A 104 -6.36 10.48 -11.84
C GLN A 104 -7.21 9.44 -11.11
N ILE A 105 -7.58 9.67 -9.86
CA ILE A 105 -8.45 8.78 -9.08
C ILE A 105 -9.85 8.69 -9.72
N ILE A 106 -10.40 9.79 -10.22
CA ILE A 106 -11.68 9.79 -10.95
C ILE A 106 -11.59 8.87 -12.17
N GLN A 107 -10.53 9.02 -12.98
CA GLN A 107 -10.31 8.15 -14.15
C GLN A 107 -10.20 6.68 -13.77
N GLN A 108 -9.47 6.35 -12.70
CA GLN A 108 -9.39 4.98 -12.18
C GLN A 108 -10.77 4.44 -11.81
N CYS A 109 -11.58 5.22 -11.10
CA CYS A 109 -12.90 4.80 -10.67
C CYS A 109 -13.83 4.55 -11.87
N VAL A 110 -13.76 5.40 -12.91
CA VAL A 110 -14.48 5.17 -14.17
C VAL A 110 -14.02 3.89 -14.86
N CYS A 111 -12.71 3.61 -14.89
CA CYS A 111 -12.20 2.34 -15.44
C CYS A 111 -12.67 1.12 -14.65
N ILE A 112 -12.70 1.21 -13.32
CA ILE A 112 -13.21 0.16 -12.44
C ILE A 112 -14.70 -0.05 -12.69
N PHE A 113 -15.48 1.03 -12.77
CA PHE A 113 -16.90 0.97 -13.11
C PHE A 113 -17.13 0.27 -14.45
N GLY A 114 -16.38 0.60 -15.49
CA GLY A 114 -16.50 -0.06 -16.80
C GLY A 114 -16.27 -1.57 -16.76
N LYS A 115 -15.38 -2.05 -15.87
CA LYS A 115 -15.08 -3.49 -15.72
C LYS A 115 -16.04 -4.21 -14.78
N GLN A 116 -16.41 -3.58 -13.66
CA GLN A 116 -17.15 -4.19 -12.56
C GLN A 116 -18.65 -3.85 -12.60
N GLN A 117 -19.06 -2.92 -13.47
CA GLN A 117 -20.42 -2.41 -13.60
C GLN A 117 -20.99 -1.84 -12.28
N LYS A 118 -20.11 -1.40 -11.38
CA LYS A 118 -20.45 -0.84 -10.08
C LYS A 118 -19.44 0.23 -9.67
N ALA A 119 -19.96 1.32 -9.10
CA ALA A 119 -19.12 2.43 -8.66
C ALA A 119 -18.29 1.99 -7.45
N PRO A 120 -16.97 2.25 -7.43
CA PRO A 120 -16.14 1.81 -6.33
C PRO A 120 -16.28 2.71 -5.10
N ILE A 121 -15.91 2.20 -3.93
CA ILE A 121 -15.48 3.02 -2.79
C ILE A 121 -14.00 3.32 -2.99
N SER A 122 -13.63 4.58 -3.08
CA SER A 122 -12.24 5.02 -3.21
C SER A 122 -11.69 5.47 -1.86
N LEU A 123 -10.47 5.02 -1.52
CA LEU A 123 -9.74 5.47 -0.34
C LEU A 123 -8.35 5.94 -0.75
N VAL A 124 -8.01 7.17 -0.36
CA VAL A 124 -6.70 7.78 -0.56
C VAL A 124 -5.98 7.93 0.77
N ILE A 125 -4.84 7.27 0.93
CA ILE A 125 -3.97 7.43 2.09
C ILE A 125 -2.89 8.43 1.71
N GLY A 126 -3.10 9.69 2.13
CA GLY A 126 -2.21 10.81 1.89
C GLY A 126 -1.17 10.93 3.01
N VAL A 127 0.11 10.77 2.66
CA VAL A 127 1.17 10.55 3.65
C VAL A 127 1.87 11.84 4.08
N ASP A 128 1.88 12.92 3.29
CA ASP A 128 2.58 14.16 3.65
C ASP A 128 1.75 15.43 3.47
N LYS A 129 1.21 15.68 2.26
CA LYS A 129 0.56 16.97 1.96
C LYS A 129 -0.77 16.79 1.24
N VAL A 130 -1.75 17.59 1.61
CA VAL A 130 -3.03 17.70 0.90
C VAL A 130 -3.21 19.15 0.46
N GLY A 131 -3.50 19.35 -0.83
CA GLY A 131 -3.74 20.69 -1.37
C GLY A 131 -4.98 21.34 -0.76
N CYS A 132 -4.93 22.66 -0.50
CA CYS A 132 -6.02 23.40 0.15
C CYS A 132 -7.37 23.20 -0.56
N ASN A 133 -7.39 23.25 -1.89
CA ASN A 133 -8.62 23.03 -2.68
C ASN A 133 -9.27 21.66 -2.42
N VAL A 134 -8.47 20.63 -2.16
CA VAL A 134 -8.98 19.28 -1.86
C VAL A 134 -9.58 19.26 -0.44
N LEU A 135 -8.92 19.91 0.52
CA LEU A 135 -9.42 20.04 1.89
C LEU A 135 -10.72 20.84 1.96
N GLU A 136 -10.80 21.99 1.27
CA GLU A 136 -11.98 22.86 1.25
C GLU A 136 -13.21 22.18 0.64
N ARG A 137 -12.99 21.26 -0.31
CA ARG A 137 -14.06 20.46 -0.95
C ARG A 137 -14.39 19.18 -0.20
N SER A 138 -13.78 18.98 0.97
CA SER A 138 -13.98 17.78 1.77
C SER A 138 -14.84 18.04 3.00
N SER A 139 -15.57 17.02 3.44
CA SER A 139 -16.33 17.02 4.68
C SER A 139 -15.89 15.87 5.58
N THR A 140 -16.24 15.93 6.86
CA THR A 140 -15.99 14.81 7.79
C THR A 140 -17.24 13.92 7.82
N PRO A 141 -17.13 12.63 7.42
CA PRO A 141 -18.25 11.71 7.50
C PRO A 141 -18.54 11.32 8.95
N GLN A 142 -19.82 11.07 9.25
CA GLN A 142 -20.25 10.70 10.60
C GLN A 142 -19.69 9.34 11.05
N ASP A 143 -19.63 8.38 10.13
CA ASP A 143 -19.18 7.00 10.41
C ASP A 143 -17.67 6.90 10.66
N PHE A 144 -16.90 7.83 10.06
CA PHE A 144 -15.44 7.85 10.12
C PHE A 144 -14.94 9.27 10.43
N PRO A 145 -15.04 9.73 11.69
CA PRO A 145 -14.68 11.10 12.06
C PRO A 145 -13.18 11.43 11.89
N PHE A 146 -12.35 10.41 11.66
CA PHE A 146 -10.92 10.54 11.36
C PHE A 146 -10.61 10.57 9.85
N LEU A 147 -11.60 10.34 8.98
CA LEU A 147 -11.46 10.46 7.54
C LEU A 147 -12.03 11.80 7.06
N LYS A 148 -11.65 12.17 5.85
CA LYS A 148 -12.31 13.22 5.08
C LYS A 148 -12.94 12.58 3.85
N GLU A 149 -14.09 13.08 3.44
CA GLU A 149 -14.84 12.61 2.29
C GLU A 149 -14.91 13.71 1.23
N ILE A 150 -14.52 13.37 0.01
CA ILE A 150 -14.63 14.23 -1.17
C ILE A 150 -15.93 13.86 -1.88
N ARG A 151 -16.67 14.86 -2.33
CA ARG A 151 -17.86 14.63 -3.17
C ARG A 151 -17.51 13.79 -4.40
N SER A 152 -18.18 12.65 -4.54
CA SER A 152 -17.88 11.66 -5.58
C SER A 152 -19.01 11.39 -6.56
N ASP A 153 -19.92 12.36 -6.71
CA ASP A 153 -21.10 12.28 -7.57
C ASP A 153 -20.72 11.72 -8.95
N PHE A 154 -21.36 10.61 -9.34
CA PHE A 154 -21.25 9.93 -10.65
C PHE A 154 -19.98 9.13 -10.95
N TRP A 155 -18.94 9.14 -10.10
CA TRP A 155 -17.70 8.40 -10.39
C TRP A 155 -17.26 7.42 -9.30
N ALA A 156 -17.71 7.58 -8.06
CA ALA A 156 -17.51 6.60 -6.99
C ALA A 156 -18.70 6.60 -6.02
N GLU A 157 -18.93 5.48 -5.34
CA GLU A 157 -19.96 5.37 -4.31
C GLU A 157 -19.64 6.31 -3.14
N ARG A 158 -18.37 6.28 -2.70
CA ARG A 158 -17.79 7.21 -1.73
C ARG A 158 -16.33 7.43 -2.07
N CYS A 159 -15.79 8.61 -1.77
CA CYS A 159 -14.35 8.86 -1.88
C CYS A 159 -13.80 9.42 -0.58
N PHE A 160 -13.09 8.59 0.16
CA PHE A 160 -12.41 9.00 1.37
C PHE A 160 -10.95 9.36 1.10
N PHE A 161 -10.42 10.24 1.93
CA PHE A 161 -8.99 10.35 2.10
C PHE A 161 -8.62 10.56 3.57
N LEU A 162 -7.37 10.23 3.85
CA LEU A 162 -6.79 10.33 5.17
C LEU A 162 -5.44 11.05 5.01
N SER A 163 -5.31 12.24 5.59
CA SER A 163 -4.03 12.97 5.58
C SER A 163 -3.14 12.55 6.74
N LYS A 164 -1.84 12.82 6.63
CA LYS A 164 -0.87 12.65 7.73
C LYS A 164 -1.33 13.31 9.01
N ASP A 165 -1.86 14.53 8.89
CA ASP A 165 -2.32 15.30 10.04
C ASP A 165 -3.50 14.61 10.72
N ASP A 166 -4.42 14.03 9.94
CA ASP A 166 -5.55 13.26 10.47
C ASP A 166 -5.06 11.96 11.16
N VAL A 167 -4.05 11.31 10.60
CA VAL A 167 -3.39 10.11 11.15
C VAL A 167 -2.74 10.38 12.51
N VAL A 168 -2.02 11.50 12.61
CA VAL A 168 -1.24 11.89 13.79
C VAL A 168 -2.12 12.50 14.88
N SER A 169 -3.10 13.33 14.50
CA SER A 169 -3.98 14.02 15.45
C SER A 169 -5.05 13.11 16.04
N SER A 170 -5.49 12.09 15.30
CA SER A 170 -6.55 11.21 15.74
C SER A 170 -6.10 10.28 16.86
N ARG A 171 -6.85 10.30 17.96
CA ARG A 171 -6.73 9.34 19.08
C ARG A 171 -7.66 8.13 18.91
N ALA A 172 -8.35 8.03 17.79
CA ALA A 172 -9.23 6.89 17.54
C ALA A 172 -8.40 5.60 17.46
N HIS A 173 -8.93 4.55 18.08
CA HIS A 173 -8.47 3.17 17.91
C HIS A 173 -9.34 2.55 16.82
N HIS A 174 -8.92 2.71 15.57
CA HIS A 174 -9.63 2.17 14.43
C HIS A 174 -8.66 1.39 13.53
N PRO A 175 -8.98 0.15 13.13
CA PRO A 175 -8.04 -0.68 12.38
C PRO A 175 -7.56 -0.05 11.05
N LEU A 176 -8.44 0.69 10.35
CA LEU A 176 -8.06 1.46 9.15
C LEU A 176 -6.98 2.51 9.45
N LEU A 177 -7.13 3.20 10.57
CA LEU A 177 -6.23 4.25 11.00
C LEU A 177 -4.88 3.67 11.42
N ASP A 178 -4.89 2.49 12.05
CA ASP A 178 -3.66 1.78 12.42
C ASP A 178 -2.86 1.32 11.20
N ILE A 179 -3.53 0.79 10.17
CA ILE A 179 -2.87 0.45 8.90
C ILE A 179 -2.35 1.72 8.22
N ALA A 180 -3.12 2.80 8.22
CA ALA A 180 -2.65 4.06 7.67
C ALA A 180 -1.45 4.63 8.43
N ARG A 181 -1.45 4.61 9.77
CA ARG A 181 -0.28 4.98 10.59
C ARG A 181 0.95 4.17 10.21
N PHE A 182 0.77 2.86 10.04
CA PHE A 182 1.84 1.97 9.60
C PHE A 182 2.35 2.36 8.20
N ILE A 183 1.46 2.55 7.23
CA ILE A 183 1.83 2.93 5.85
C ILE A 183 2.53 4.29 5.83
N SER A 184 2.00 5.29 6.56
CA SER A 184 2.57 6.63 6.60
C SER A 184 3.96 6.67 7.25
N SER A 185 4.18 5.92 8.33
CA SER A 185 5.48 5.91 9.02
C SER A 185 6.61 5.28 8.20
N HIS A 186 6.30 4.31 7.33
CA HIS A 186 7.30 3.66 6.48
C HIS A 186 7.75 4.55 5.33
N ASN A 187 6.86 5.39 4.83
CA ASN A 187 7.16 6.34 3.77
C ASN A 187 8.04 7.51 4.27
N ASP A 188 7.83 7.98 5.51
CA ASP A 188 8.66 9.01 6.15
C ASP A 188 10.13 8.60 6.29
N LEU A 189 10.38 7.32 6.58
CA LEU A 189 11.74 6.80 6.72
C LEU A 189 12.49 6.77 5.40
N ALA A 190 11.76 6.69 4.29
CA ALA A 190 12.34 6.62 2.97
C ALA A 190 12.52 8.02 2.33
N SER A 191 12.03 9.10 2.98
CA SER A 191 12.21 10.50 2.55
C SER A 191 13.35 11.24 3.27
N LEU A 192 14.02 10.61 4.24
CA LEU A 192 15.17 11.19 4.95
C LEU A 192 16.43 11.29 4.06
N PRO A 193 17.21 12.39 4.13
CA PRO A 193 18.47 12.51 3.41
C PRO A 193 19.50 11.47 3.89
N ASN A 194 20.25 10.92 2.93
CA ASN A 194 21.15 9.76 3.05
C ASN A 194 22.23 9.83 4.15
N SER A 195 22.43 10.97 4.84
CA SER A 195 23.39 11.11 5.95
C SER A 195 22.83 10.72 7.32
N ALA A 196 21.52 10.52 7.46
CA ALA A 196 20.87 10.12 8.72
C ALA A 196 20.32 8.68 8.69
N ALA A 197 20.42 7.98 7.56
CA ALA A 197 19.83 6.67 7.33
C ALA A 197 20.74 5.52 7.80
N SER A 198 21.12 5.50 9.07
CA SER A 198 21.62 4.29 9.74
C SER A 198 20.57 3.75 10.70
N PHE A 199 19.31 3.64 10.25
CA PHE A 199 18.29 2.91 10.99
C PHE A 199 18.06 1.55 10.34
N SER A 200 18.42 0.50 11.07
CA SER A 200 18.12 -0.87 10.68
C SER A 200 16.61 -1.01 10.54
N THR A 201 16.13 -1.71 9.51
CA THR A 201 14.70 -2.08 9.36
C THR A 201 14.14 -2.75 10.63
N SER A 202 15.01 -3.34 11.46
CA SER A 202 14.65 -3.90 12.77
C SER A 202 14.31 -2.83 13.83
N GLN A 203 14.87 -1.62 13.75
CA GLN A 203 14.61 -0.51 14.68
C GLN A 203 13.27 0.17 14.39
N VAL A 204 12.90 0.32 13.11
CA VAL A 204 11.58 0.82 12.67
C VAL A 204 10.46 -0.12 13.13
N ILE A 205 10.69 -1.42 12.94
CA ILE A 205 9.81 -2.48 13.42
C ILE A 205 9.74 -2.48 14.96
N SER A 206 10.82 -2.17 15.67
CA SER A 206 10.79 -2.13 17.14
C SER A 206 10.10 -0.89 17.71
N PHE A 207 10.05 0.24 16.98
CA PHE A 207 9.52 1.52 17.48
C PHE A 207 8.00 1.65 17.34
N TYR A 208 7.42 1.20 16.23
CA TYR A 208 5.98 1.39 15.97
C TYR A 208 5.09 0.23 16.45
N PHE A 209 5.64 -0.97 16.60
CA PHE A 209 4.84 -2.18 16.83
C PHE A 209 4.39 -2.45 18.28
N PRO A 210 5.04 -1.96 19.35
CA PRO A 210 4.52 -2.12 20.71
C PRO A 210 3.11 -1.54 20.88
N ARG A 211 2.74 -0.50 20.10
CA ARG A 211 1.40 0.11 20.13
C ARG A 211 0.31 -0.73 19.47
N LEU A 212 0.63 -1.51 18.43
CA LEU A 212 -0.32 -2.44 17.80
C LEU A 212 -0.55 -3.71 18.62
N CYS A 213 0.31 -3.99 19.61
CA CYS A 213 0.22 -5.15 20.49
C CYS A 213 -0.63 -4.92 21.75
N TYR A 214 -0.86 -3.67 22.16
CA TYR A 214 -1.47 -3.38 23.46
C TYR A 214 -2.98 -3.72 23.51
N ASP A 215 -3.69 -3.61 22.40
CA ASP A 215 -5.15 -3.85 22.34
C ASP A 215 -5.53 -5.33 22.07
N ALA A 216 -4.56 -6.24 21.91
CA ALA A 216 -4.85 -7.67 21.69
C ALA A 216 -5.05 -8.48 22.99
N SER A 217 -4.90 -7.84 24.16
CA SER A 217 -4.94 -8.50 25.48
C SER A 217 -6.33 -9.02 25.91
N HIS A 218 -7.38 -8.77 25.12
CA HIS A 218 -8.75 -9.22 25.42
C HIS A 218 -9.30 -10.29 24.44
N SER A 219 -8.48 -10.84 23.53
CA SER A 219 -8.90 -11.98 22.69
C SER A 219 -7.88 -13.11 22.76
N ASN A 220 -8.30 -14.26 23.27
CA ASN A 220 -7.45 -15.42 23.59
C ASN A 220 -6.83 -16.14 22.38
N ASN A 221 -6.73 -15.53 21.19
CA ASN A 221 -6.20 -16.23 20.01
C ASN A 221 -5.61 -15.36 18.88
N SER A 222 -5.19 -14.11 19.14
CA SER A 222 -4.59 -13.29 18.07
C SER A 222 -3.15 -12.87 18.38
N LEU A 223 -2.23 -13.32 17.53
CA LEU A 223 -1.03 -12.53 17.26
C LEU A 223 -1.52 -11.17 16.78
N SER A 224 -1.16 -10.08 17.47
CA SER A 224 -1.55 -8.74 17.05
C SER A 224 -1.22 -8.54 15.57
N ILE A 225 -2.10 -7.86 14.83
CA ILE A 225 -1.93 -7.65 13.39
C ILE A 225 -0.55 -7.05 13.10
N GLY A 226 -0.07 -6.20 14.01
CA GLY A 226 1.28 -5.70 14.05
C GLY A 226 2.35 -6.81 14.14
N ALA A 227 2.35 -7.62 15.19
CA ALA A 227 3.35 -8.69 15.35
C ALA A 227 3.36 -9.66 14.16
N TRP A 228 2.23 -9.87 13.50
CA TRP A 228 2.19 -10.62 12.26
C TRP A 228 2.82 -9.87 11.07
N ILE A 229 2.52 -8.57 10.88
CA ILE A 229 3.03 -7.77 9.74
C ILE A 229 4.56 -7.78 9.81
N GLU A 230 5.11 -7.58 11.01
CA GLU A 230 6.52 -7.74 11.31
C GLU A 230 7.07 -9.10 10.85
N ARG A 231 6.46 -10.21 11.27
CA ARG A 231 6.92 -11.56 10.91
C ARG A 231 6.87 -11.81 9.40
N ARG A 232 5.93 -11.18 8.69
CA ARG A 232 5.80 -11.29 7.23
C ARG A 232 6.88 -10.49 6.52
N ILE A 233 7.10 -9.23 6.93
CA ILE A 233 8.16 -8.35 6.40
C ILE A 233 9.54 -8.98 6.65
N ARG A 234 9.82 -9.43 7.88
CA ARG A 234 11.08 -10.12 8.22
C ARG A 234 11.29 -11.37 7.35
N ARG A 235 10.26 -12.21 7.17
CA ARG A 235 10.35 -13.38 6.28
C ARG A 235 10.61 -12.99 4.83
N TRP A 236 9.96 -11.95 4.32
CA TRP A 236 10.17 -11.47 2.96
C TRP A 236 11.61 -10.95 2.75
N LEU A 237 12.11 -10.11 3.67
CA LEU A 237 13.48 -9.61 3.65
C LEU A 237 14.50 -10.76 3.71
N HIS A 238 14.28 -11.77 4.56
CA HIS A 238 15.13 -12.95 4.63
C HIS A 238 15.12 -13.78 3.34
N CYS A 239 13.95 -13.97 2.71
CA CYS A 239 13.84 -14.68 1.44
C CYS A 239 14.51 -13.92 0.29
N GLY A 240 14.39 -12.59 0.24
CA GLY A 240 15.10 -11.73 -0.73
C GLY A 240 16.62 -11.88 -0.61
N ARG A 241 17.14 -11.87 0.63
CA ARG A 241 18.58 -12.02 0.92
C ARG A 241 19.16 -13.37 0.46
N ARG A 242 18.38 -14.45 0.57
CA ARG A 242 18.78 -15.79 0.08
C ARG A 242 18.82 -15.89 -1.45
N LYS A 243 17.91 -15.20 -2.14
CA LYS A 243 17.90 -15.20 -3.61
C LYS A 243 19.06 -14.38 -4.19
N ALA A 244 19.41 -13.25 -3.57
CA ALA A 244 20.55 -12.42 -3.98
C ALA A 244 21.91 -13.09 -3.72
N THR A 245 22.03 -13.89 -2.66
CA THR A 245 23.24 -14.67 -2.38
C THR A 245 23.36 -15.92 -3.27
N ALA A 246 22.25 -16.53 -3.67
CA ALA A 246 22.26 -17.66 -4.62
C ALA A 246 22.70 -17.25 -6.04
N SER A 247 22.46 -16.01 -6.47
CA SER A 247 22.92 -15.51 -7.77
C SER A 247 24.41 -15.14 -7.83
N LEU A 248 25.11 -15.16 -6.68
CA LEU A 248 26.54 -14.85 -6.57
C LEU A 248 27.42 -16.10 -6.47
N ILE A 249 26.85 -17.31 -6.57
CA ILE A 249 27.63 -18.54 -6.65
C ILE A 249 28.13 -18.70 -8.10
N PRO A 250 29.45 -18.63 -8.36
CA PRO A 250 29.96 -18.76 -9.72
C PRO A 250 29.65 -20.15 -10.25
N LYS A 251 29.02 -20.22 -11.43
CA LYS A 251 28.87 -21.47 -12.19
C LYS A 251 30.27 -22.04 -12.42
N ARG A 252 30.55 -23.16 -11.78
CA ARG A 252 31.78 -23.94 -11.96
C ARG A 252 31.79 -24.42 -13.41
N ASN A 253 32.57 -23.76 -14.27
CA ASN A 253 32.79 -24.19 -15.64
C ASN A 253 33.48 -25.55 -15.61
N ASN A 254 32.78 -26.60 -16.05
CA ASN A 254 33.39 -27.87 -16.40
C ASN A 254 34.14 -27.65 -17.72
N MET A 255 35.45 -27.39 -17.64
CA MET A 255 36.38 -27.58 -18.76
C MET A 255 36.41 -29.07 -19.09
N MET A 256 35.82 -29.44 -20.23
CA MET A 256 36.16 -30.67 -20.93
C MET A 256 37.63 -30.57 -21.35
N ALA A 257 38.42 -31.56 -20.93
CA ALA A 257 39.76 -31.77 -21.44
C ALA A 257 39.66 -32.35 -22.85
N ASP A 258 40.23 -31.63 -23.82
CA ASP A 258 40.52 -32.13 -25.16
C ASP A 258 41.46 -33.34 -25.07
N ARG A 259 41.03 -34.47 -25.65
CA ARG A 259 41.92 -35.56 -26.04
C ARG A 259 42.37 -35.33 -27.48
N ILE A 260 43.67 -35.13 -27.63
CA ILE A 260 44.40 -35.04 -28.89
C ILE A 260 44.37 -36.40 -29.60
N HIS A 261 44.04 -36.37 -30.90
CA HIS A 261 44.62 -37.22 -31.94
C HIS A 261 45.29 -36.33 -32.97
#